data_AF-A0AAD9L8U8-F1
#
_entry.id   AF-A0AAD9L8U8-F1
#
_cell.length_a   1.000
_cell.length_b   1.000
_cell.length_c   1.000
_cell.angle_alpha   90.00
_cell.angle_beta   90.00
_cell.angle_gamma   90.00
#
_symmetry.space_group_name_H-M   'P 1'
#
loop_
_entity.id
_entity.type
_entity.pdbx_description
1 polymer ?
#
loop_
_entity_poly.entity_id
_entity_poly.type
_entity_poly.pdbx_seq_one_letter_code
_entity_poly.pdbx_strand_id
1 'polypeptide(L)'
;MAAEAVAKASSGAEDVQAALKKRLIETGDWDRISTALQRYLVEQGIEDDMKIRAEDIIKDQENPTLWKVKDQLLANATDMIPPDIQRAVKQEIEAALERQLQ
;
A
#
# COMPACT_ATOMS: atom_id res chain seq x y z
N MET A 1 18.25 11.56 27.51
CA MET A 1 18.76 10.19 27.24
C MET A 1 17.71 9.24 26.68
N ALA A 2 16.47 9.15 27.22
CA ALA A 2 15.44 8.26 26.64
C ALA A 2 14.96 8.65 25.23
N ALA A 3 14.76 9.94 24.95
CA ALA A 3 14.30 10.43 23.64
C ALA A 3 15.33 10.20 22.50
N GLU A 4 16.61 10.25 22.82
CA GLU A 4 17.71 10.10 21.85
C GLU A 4 17.90 8.63 21.43
N ALA A 5 17.66 7.69 22.34
CA ALA A 5 17.66 6.25 22.06
C ALA A 5 16.46 5.83 21.19
N VAL A 6 15.28 6.43 21.43
CA VAL A 6 14.08 6.17 20.62
C VAL A 6 14.22 6.73 19.20
N ALA A 7 14.78 7.94 19.06
CA ALA A 7 15.04 8.54 17.75
C ALA A 7 16.06 7.72 16.93
N LYS A 8 17.11 7.22 17.57
CA LYS A 8 18.13 6.36 16.93
C LYS A 8 17.60 4.97 16.57
N ALA A 9 16.68 4.41 17.36
CA ALA A 9 16.02 3.16 17.04
C ALA A 9 15.05 3.30 15.86
N SER A 10 14.33 4.43 15.78
CA SER A 10 13.45 4.74 14.65
C SER A 10 14.25 4.89 13.35
N SER A 11 15.35 5.66 13.36
CA SER A 11 16.18 5.84 12.17
C SER A 11 16.78 4.53 11.67
N GLY A 12 17.24 3.66 12.59
CA GLY A 12 17.75 2.34 12.23
C GLY A 12 16.69 1.43 11.60
N ALA A 13 15.43 1.51 12.05
CA ALA A 13 14.33 0.74 11.46
C ALA A 13 13.96 1.26 10.06
N GLU A 14 13.97 2.59 9.86
CA GLU A 14 13.73 3.23 8.56
C GLU A 14 14.82 2.86 7.55
N ASP A 15 16.09 2.84 7.98
CA ASP A 15 17.23 2.44 7.15
C ASP A 15 17.12 0.96 6.73
N VAL A 16 16.73 0.08 7.66
CA VAL A 16 16.50 -1.34 7.38
C VAL A 16 15.34 -1.53 6.40
N GLN A 17 14.23 -0.80 6.59
CA GLN A 17 13.09 -0.84 5.68
C GLN A 17 13.46 -0.38 4.27
N ALA A 18 14.24 0.69 4.14
CA ALA A 18 14.72 1.20 2.86
C ALA A 18 15.65 0.20 2.16
N ALA A 19 16.60 -0.40 2.89
CA ALA A 19 17.51 -1.41 2.38
C ALA A 19 16.74 -2.67 1.90
N LEU A 20 15.76 -3.09 2.68
CA LEU A 20 14.92 -4.24 2.35
C LEU A 20 14.07 -4.00 1.11
N LYS A 21 13.45 -2.82 1.02
CA LYS A 21 12.70 -2.40 -0.18
C LYS A 21 13.60 -2.39 -1.41
N LYS A 22 14.81 -1.84 -1.31
CA LYS A 22 15.78 -1.85 -2.40
C LYS A 22 16.09 -3.27 -2.86
N ARG A 23 16.33 -4.19 -1.92
CA ARG A 23 16.63 -5.59 -2.21
C ARG A 23 15.44 -6.30 -2.88
N LEU A 24 14.21 -6.09 -2.40
CA LEU A 24 13.00 -6.65 -3.02
C LEU A 24 12.80 -6.15 -4.46
N ILE A 25 13.18 -4.90 -4.75
CA ILE A 25 13.17 -4.36 -6.12
C ILE A 25 14.22 -5.07 -6.98
N GLU A 26 15.45 -5.21 -6.47
CA GLU A 26 16.55 -5.86 -7.19
C GLU A 26 16.29 -7.34 -7.50
N THR A 27 15.59 -8.06 -6.61
CA THR A 27 15.22 -9.48 -6.83
C THR A 27 13.95 -9.66 -7.66
N GLY A 28 13.23 -8.56 -7.96
CA GLY A 28 11.93 -8.59 -8.63
C GLY A 28 10.78 -9.11 -7.76
N ASP A 29 11.01 -9.39 -6.47
CA ASP A 29 9.94 -9.76 -5.54
C ASP A 29 8.95 -8.61 -5.35
N TRP A 30 9.42 -7.36 -5.38
CA TRP A 30 8.55 -6.18 -5.33
C TRP A 30 7.53 -6.16 -6.46
N ASP A 31 7.98 -6.43 -7.69
CA ASP A 31 7.13 -6.46 -8.87
C ASP A 31 6.10 -7.60 -8.81
N ARG A 32 6.52 -8.77 -8.32
CA ARG A 32 5.61 -9.92 -8.09
C ARG A 32 4.53 -9.59 -7.07
N ILE A 33 4.90 -9.02 -5.93
CA ILE A 33 3.95 -8.62 -4.87
C ILE A 33 2.98 -7.55 -5.40
N SER A 34 3.50 -6.55 -6.11
CA SER A 34 2.68 -5.47 -6.69
C SER A 34 1.70 -6.01 -7.73
N THR A 35 2.15 -6.92 -8.60
CA THR A 35 1.31 -7.56 -9.62
C THR A 35 0.24 -8.45 -8.99
N ALA A 36 0.59 -9.21 -7.95
CA ALA A 36 -0.37 -10.03 -7.21
C ALA A 36 -1.44 -9.15 -6.54
N LEU A 37 -1.04 -8.08 -5.85
CA LEU A 37 -1.98 -7.12 -5.26
C LEU A 37 -2.89 -6.50 -6.33
N GLN A 38 -2.33 -6.02 -7.44
CA GLN A 38 -3.13 -5.44 -8.52
C GLN A 38 -4.15 -6.44 -9.05
N ARG A 39 -3.75 -7.69 -9.28
CA ARG A 39 -4.64 -8.74 -9.72
C ARG A 39 -5.78 -8.98 -8.72
N TYR A 40 -5.49 -9.05 -7.42
CA TYR A 40 -6.52 -9.21 -6.40
C TYR A 40 -7.50 -8.03 -6.38
N LEU A 41 -7.02 -6.80 -6.50
CA LEU A 41 -7.88 -5.62 -6.53
C LEU A 41 -8.81 -5.62 -7.75
N VAL A 42 -8.32 -6.04 -8.92
CA VAL A 42 -9.11 -6.16 -10.15
C VAL A 42 -10.12 -7.31 -10.04
N GLU A 43 -9.69 -8.50 -9.63
CA GLU A 43 -10.57 -9.68 -9.51
C GLU A 43 -11.71 -9.48 -8.51
N GLN A 44 -11.52 -8.62 -7.52
CA GLN A 44 -12.53 -8.29 -6.51
C GLN A 44 -13.37 -7.05 -6.87
N GLY A 45 -13.15 -6.43 -8.03
CA GLY A 45 -13.90 -5.26 -8.48
C GLY A 45 -13.58 -3.97 -7.73
N ILE A 46 -12.49 -3.92 -6.96
CA ILE A 46 -12.12 -2.74 -6.16
C ILE A 46 -11.80 -1.54 -7.05
N GLU A 47 -11.23 -1.77 -8.24
CA GLU A 47 -10.98 -0.71 -9.22
C GLU A 47 -12.29 -0.06 -9.69
N ASP A 48 -13.32 -0.86 -9.97
CA ASP A 48 -14.64 -0.39 -10.37
C ASP A 48 -15.33 0.35 -9.22
N ASP A 49 -15.28 -0.19 -8.00
CA ASP A 49 -15.83 0.46 -6.82
C ASP A 49 -15.15 1.80 -6.52
N MET A 50 -13.82 1.89 -6.68
CA MET A 50 -13.08 3.15 -6.55
C MET A 50 -13.51 4.17 -7.60
N LYS A 51 -13.76 3.72 -8.83
CA LYS A 51 -14.25 4.60 -9.90
C LYS A 51 -15.65 5.13 -9.61
N ILE A 52 -16.58 4.27 -9.20
CA ILE A 52 -17.95 4.67 -8.82
C ILE A 52 -17.88 5.71 -7.69
N ARG A 53 -17.05 5.45 -6.68
CA ARG A 53 -16.88 6.38 -5.54
C ARG A 53 -16.27 7.71 -5.96
N ALA A 54 -15.30 7.70 -6.88
CA ALA A 54 -14.73 8.93 -7.43
C ALA A 54 -15.79 9.74 -8.19
N GLU A 55 -16.65 9.08 -8.98
CA GLU A 55 -17.77 9.73 -9.67
C GLU A 55 -18.77 10.34 -8.69
N ASP A 56 -19.09 9.66 -7.59
CA ASP A 56 -20.00 10.20 -6.57
C ASP A 56 -19.39 11.38 -5.82
N ILE A 57 -18.09 11.34 -5.50
CA ILE A 57 -17.37 12.49 -4.95
C ILE A 57 -17.41 13.68 -5.90
N ILE A 58 -17.24 13.45 -7.21
CA ILE A 58 -17.30 14.51 -8.21
C ILE A 58 -18.70 15.12 -8.28
N LYS A 59 -19.76 14.30 -8.26
CA LYS A 59 -21.16 14.77 -8.29
C LYS A 59 -21.53 15.61 -7.07
N ASP A 60 -20.95 15.30 -5.91
CA ASP A 60 -21.21 16.02 -4.66
C ASP A 60 -20.41 17.34 -4.55
N GLN A 61 -19.46 17.56 -5.45
CA GLN A 61 -18.64 18.79 -5.48
C GLN A 61 -19.18 19.80 -6.49
N GLU A 62 -19.50 21.02 -6.00
CA GLU A 62 -19.93 22.15 -6.85
C GLU A 62 -18.84 22.59 -7.85
N ASN A 63 -17.55 22.43 -7.48
CA ASN A 63 -16.43 22.72 -8.35
C ASN A 63 -15.33 21.64 -8.19
N PRO A 64 -15.44 20.52 -8.94
CA PRO A 64 -14.59 19.37 -8.75
C PRO A 64 -13.15 19.65 -9.21
N THR A 65 -12.18 19.32 -8.36
CA THR A 65 -10.76 19.37 -8.71
C THR A 65 -10.11 18.02 -8.44
N LEU A 66 -9.23 17.59 -9.34
CA LEU A 66 -8.57 16.28 -9.26
C LEU A 66 -7.91 16.01 -7.90
N TRP A 67 -7.27 17.03 -7.32
CA TRP A 67 -6.61 16.89 -6.02
C TRP A 67 -7.60 16.66 -4.86
N LYS A 68 -8.75 17.33 -4.86
CA LYS A 68 -9.79 17.13 -3.82
C LYS A 68 -10.39 15.75 -3.91
N VAL A 69 -10.71 15.31 -5.13
CA VAL A 69 -11.26 13.98 -5.38
C VAL A 69 -10.27 12.91 -4.94
N LYS A 70 -8.99 13.06 -5.31
CA LYS A 70 -7.91 12.14 -4.89
C LYS A 70 -7.79 12.07 -3.37
N ASP A 71 -7.71 13.20 -2.68
CA ASP A 71 -7.53 13.21 -1.22
C ASP A 71 -8.71 12.57 -0.50
N GLN A 72 -9.95 12.83 -0.94
CA GLN A 72 -11.14 12.22 -0.38
C GLN A 72 -11.25 10.72 -0.67
N LEU A 73 -10.86 10.30 -1.87
CA LEU A 73 -10.82 8.90 -2.25
C LEU A 73 -9.77 8.13 -1.42
N LEU A 74 -8.56 8.70 -1.27
CA LEU A 74 -7.48 8.11 -0.49
C LEU A 74 -7.79 8.01 0.99
N ALA A 75 -8.51 8.97 1.57
CA ALA A 75 -8.92 8.94 2.97
C ALA A 75 -9.72 7.68 3.34
N ASN A 76 -10.40 7.07 2.37
CA ASN A 76 -11.23 5.88 2.57
C ASN A 76 -10.77 4.66 1.77
N ALA A 77 -9.65 4.77 1.03
CA ALA A 77 -9.21 3.73 0.11
C ALA A 77 -8.80 2.45 0.84
N THR A 78 -8.22 2.56 2.04
CA THR A 78 -7.79 1.40 2.83
C THR A 78 -8.99 0.58 3.35
N ASP A 79 -10.10 1.25 3.70
CA ASP A 79 -11.33 0.58 4.14
C ASP A 79 -12.03 -0.18 3.01
N MET A 80 -11.74 0.18 1.74
CA MET A 80 -12.26 -0.52 0.58
C MET A 80 -11.53 -1.84 0.30
N ILE A 81 -10.37 -2.08 0.91
CA ILE A 81 -9.59 -3.30 0.67
C ILE A 81 -10.08 -4.39 1.63
N PRO A 82 -10.67 -5.50 1.14
CA PRO A 82 -11.11 -6.60 1.98
C PRO A 82 -9.96 -7.17 2.82
N PRO A 83 -10.23 -7.60 4.07
CA PRO A 83 -9.20 -8.09 4.99
C PRO A 83 -8.49 -9.34 4.47
N ASP A 84 -9.14 -10.15 3.63
CA ASP A 84 -8.51 -11.32 3.03
C ASP A 84 -7.44 -10.94 1.98
N ILE A 85 -7.62 -9.85 1.23
CA ILE A 85 -6.59 -9.33 0.32
C ILE A 85 -5.39 -8.81 1.12
N GLN A 86 -5.65 -8.07 2.20
CA GLN A 86 -4.57 -7.58 3.08
C GLN A 86 -3.77 -8.75 3.66
N ARG A 87 -4.44 -9.83 4.07
CA ARG A 87 -3.79 -11.04 4.58
C ARG A 87 -2.95 -11.74 3.50
N ALA A 88 -3.49 -11.91 2.30
CA ALA A 88 -2.79 -12.55 1.19
C ALA A 88 -1.52 -11.78 0.80
N VAL A 89 -1.62 -10.45 0.68
CA VAL A 89 -0.47 -9.60 0.34
C VAL A 89 0.57 -9.59 1.47
N LYS A 90 0.13 -9.61 2.73
CA LYS A 90 1.04 -9.74 3.88
C LYS A 90 1.81 -11.06 3.84
N GLN A 91 1.15 -12.17 3.50
CA GLN A 91 1.80 -13.48 3.36
C GLN A 91 2.84 -13.48 2.22
N GLU A 92 2.52 -12.87 1.08
CA GLU A 92 3.48 -12.75 -0.03
C GLU A 92 4.70 -11.91 0.34
N ILE A 93 4.49 -10.81 1.09
CA ILE A 93 5.57 -10.00 1.65
C ILE A 93 6.41 -10.85 2.60
N GLU A 94 5.80 -11.51 3.60
CA GLU A 94 6.51 -12.35 4.57
C GLU A 94 7.34 -13.44 3.88
N ALA A 95 6.75 -14.14 2.90
CA ALA A 95 7.46 -15.16 2.12
C ALA A 95 8.63 -14.57 1.31
N ALA A 96 8.48 -13.36 0.76
CA ALA A 96 9.57 -12.67 0.07
C ALA A 96 10.69 -12.27 1.05
N LEU A 97 10.33 -11.82 2.25
CA LEU A 97 11.30 -11.47 3.29
C LEU A 97 12.09 -12.68 3.79
N GLU A 98 11.42 -13.82 4.01
CA GLU A 98 12.08 -15.07 4.39
C GLU A 98 13.13 -15.50 3.35
N ARG A 99 12.82 -15.36 2.05
CA ARG A 99 13.79 -15.62 0.97
C ARG A 99 15.01 -14.71 1.00
N GLN A 100 14.89 -13.48 1.52
CA GLN A 100 16.03 -12.56 1.63
C GLN A 100 16.89 -12.79 2.88
N LEU A 101 16.36 -13.48 3.90
CA LEU A 101 17.04 -13.76 5.16
C LEU A 101 17.79 -15.11 5.16
N GLN A 102 17.55 -15.96 4.15
CA GLN A 102 18.34 -17.15 3.84
C GLN A 102 19.59 -16.79 3.04
#